data_AF-A0A7Y9WH47-F1
#
_entry.id   AF-A0A7Y9WH47-F1
#
_cell.length_a   1.000
_cell.length_b   1.000
_cell.length_c   1.000
_cell.angle_alpha   90.00
_cell.angle_beta   90.00
_cell.angle_gamma   90.00
#
_symmetry.space_group_name_H-M   'P 1'
#
loop_
_entity.id
_entity.type
_entity.pdbx_description
1 polymer ?
#
loop_
_entity_poly.entity_id
_entity_poly.type
_entity_poly.pdbx_seq_one_letter_code
_entity_poly.pdbx_strand_id
1 'polypeptide(L)'
;MARTTESSAAMEFKGIDLGDKRLNRRAIVLGEQLSGNPTTSIPQACGGWAETAAAYRFFAQDKLEWTDVMEPHWQCSAERMRVCDMVLCLDVGA
;
A
#
# COMPACT_ATOMS: atom_id res chain seq x y z
N MET A 1 18.50 -21.01 -5.04
CA MET A 1 18.09 -19.82 -5.80
C MET A 1 17.56 -18.81 -4.80
N ALA A 2 18.26 -17.69 -4.59
CA ALA A 2 17.76 -16.64 -3.73
C ALA A 2 16.48 -16.09 -4.35
N ARG A 3 15.34 -16.16 -3.64
CA ARG A 3 14.16 -15.38 -4.01
C ARG A 3 14.61 -13.93 -3.89
N THR A 4 14.75 -13.24 -5.02
CA THR A 4 14.81 -11.78 -5.03
C THR A 4 13.44 -11.34 -4.53
N THR A 5 13.32 -11.09 -3.23
CA THR A 5 12.04 -10.69 -2.63
C THR A 5 11.78 -9.26 -3.04
N GLU A 6 10.98 -9.08 -4.09
CA GLU A 6 10.26 -7.81 -4.26
C GLU A 6 9.47 -7.56 -2.97
N SER A 7 9.54 -6.31 -2.51
CA SER A 7 8.79 -5.88 -1.33
C SER A 7 7.31 -6.23 -1.49
N SER A 8 6.72 -6.80 -0.44
CA SER A 8 5.28 -7.12 -0.43
C SER A 8 4.44 -5.90 -0.82
N ALA A 9 4.79 -4.71 -0.34
CA ALA A 9 4.08 -3.48 -0.67
C ALA A 9 4.28 -3.06 -2.14
N ALA A 10 5.47 -3.26 -2.71
CA ALA A 10 5.71 -3.00 -4.13
C ALA A 10 4.87 -3.92 -5.03
N MET A 11 4.67 -5.17 -4.60
CA MET A 11 3.80 -6.12 -5.30
C MET A 11 2.33 -5.75 -5.17
N GLU A 12 1.86 -5.40 -3.96
CA GLU A 12 0.46 -5.01 -3.74
C GLU A 12 0.10 -3.67 -4.40
N PHE A 13 1.06 -2.78 -4.59
CA PHE A 13 0.86 -1.51 -5.28
C PHE A 13 1.41 -1.49 -6.71
N LYS A 14 1.56 -2.68 -7.31
CA LYS A 14 1.96 -2.78 -8.71
C LYS A 14 0.96 -2.02 -9.59
N GLY A 15 1.48 -1.09 -10.40
CA GLY A 15 0.66 -0.27 -11.30
C GLY A 15 0.03 0.97 -10.65
N ILE A 16 0.40 1.30 -9.40
CA ILE A 16 -0.09 2.53 -8.76
C ILE A 16 0.24 3.78 -9.59
N ASP A 17 -0.79 4.58 -9.87
CA ASP A 17 -0.66 5.87 -10.54
C ASP A 17 -1.52 6.93 -9.86
N LEU A 18 -0.88 7.73 -9.02
CA LEU A 18 -1.47 8.87 -8.31
C LEU A 18 -1.22 10.19 -9.07
N GLY A 19 -0.80 10.13 -10.34
CA GLY A 19 -0.48 11.31 -11.16
C GLY A 19 0.83 12.01 -10.82
N ASP A 20 1.55 11.60 -9.77
CA ASP A 20 2.90 12.06 -9.42
C ASP A 20 3.78 10.88 -8.99
N LYS A 21 4.89 10.66 -9.70
CA LYS A 21 5.84 9.57 -9.43
C LYS A 21 6.38 9.58 -7.99
N ARG A 22 6.47 10.76 -7.36
CA ARG A 22 6.90 10.91 -5.95
C ARG A 22 5.83 10.41 -4.99
N LEU A 23 4.54 10.62 -5.31
CA LEU A 23 3.43 10.07 -4.55
C LEU A 23 3.37 8.55 -4.71
N ASN A 24 3.53 8.03 -5.93
CA ASN A 24 3.59 6.59 -6.20
C ASN A 24 4.69 5.91 -5.37
N ARG A 25 5.91 6.47 -5.40
CA ARG A 25 7.03 5.96 -4.59
C ARG A 25 6.74 6.04 -3.10
N ARG A 26 6.08 7.11 -2.65
CA ARG A 26 5.77 7.30 -1.23
C ARG A 26 4.73 6.30 -0.73
N ALA A 27 3.70 5.99 -1.52
CA ALA A 27 2.72 4.97 -1.20
C ALA A 27 3.38 3.61 -0.93
N ILE A 28 4.33 3.21 -1.78
CA ILE A 28 5.11 1.97 -1.61
C ILE A 28 5.93 1.99 -0.32
N VAL A 29 6.70 3.06 -0.08
CA VAL A 29 7.52 3.20 1.14
C VAL A 29 6.65 3.17 2.41
N LEU A 30 5.51 3.87 2.40
CA LEU A 30 4.60 3.84 3.54
C LEU A 30 3.98 2.46 3.73
N GLY A 31 3.60 1.78 2.65
CA GLY A 31 3.14 0.38 2.70
C GLY A 31 4.16 -0.55 3.35
N GLU A 32 5.44 -0.41 3.04
CA GLU A 32 6.53 -1.17 3.68
C GLU A 32 6.66 -0.87 5.17
N GLN A 33 6.70 0.41 5.53
CA GLN A 33 6.88 0.84 6.91
C GLN A 33 5.72 0.43 7.82
N LEU A 34 4.49 0.62 7.34
CA LEU A 34 3.28 0.33 8.09
C LEU A 34 3.00 -1.17 8.17
N SER A 35 3.26 -1.94 7.11
CA SER A 35 3.10 -3.40 7.16
C SER A 35 4.14 -4.08 8.05
N GLY A 36 5.33 -3.50 8.20
CA GLY A 36 6.35 -3.99 9.14
C GLY A 36 6.00 -3.75 10.61
N ASN A 37 5.19 -2.73 10.91
CA ASN A 37 4.81 -2.35 12.29
C ASN A 37 3.33 -1.91 12.38
N PRO A 38 2.36 -2.79 12.10
CA PRO A 38 0.96 -2.39 11.89
C PRO A 38 0.24 -1.87 13.15
N THR A 39 0.78 -2.15 14.33
CA THR A 39 0.19 -1.72 15.61
C THR A 39 0.81 -0.44 16.17
N THR A 40 1.86 0.09 15.53
CA THR A 40 2.52 1.29 16.01
C THR A 40 1.93 2.54 15.37
N SER A 41 2.15 3.69 16.02
CA SER A 41 1.72 4.98 15.45
C SER A 41 2.51 5.31 14.17
N ILE A 42 1.95 6.15 13.29
CA ILE A 42 2.67 6.63 12.08
C ILE A 42 4.07 7.17 12.40
N PRO A 43 4.27 8.05 13.41
CA PRO A 43 5.62 8.52 13.75
C PRO A 43 6.58 7.43 14.24
N GLN A 44 6.06 6.32 14.77
CA GLN A 44 6.88 5.22 15.24
C GLN A 44 7.19 4.21 14.12
N ALA A 45 6.27 4.03 13.18
CA ALA A 45 6.49 3.22 11.97
C ALA A 45 7.37 3.95 10.94
N CYS A 46 7.27 5.27 10.87
CA CYS A 46 8.03 6.11 9.96
C CYS A 46 9.29 6.66 10.64
N GLY A 47 10.47 6.26 10.14
CA GLY A 47 11.80 6.54 10.72
C GLY A 47 11.96 7.82 11.55
N GLY A 48 12.18 8.96 10.90
CA GLY A 48 12.46 10.24 11.56
C GLY A 48 11.40 11.32 11.28
N TRP A 49 11.70 12.55 11.71
CA TRP A 49 10.78 13.68 11.57
C TRP A 49 10.43 13.99 10.10
N ALA A 50 11.41 13.92 9.20
CA ALA A 50 11.20 14.20 7.78
C ALA A 50 10.28 13.15 7.14
N GLU A 51 10.48 11.87 7.48
CA GLU A 51 9.67 10.74 7.02
C GLU A 51 8.25 10.83 7.57
N THR A 52 8.11 11.14 8.86
CA THR A 52 6.81 11.34 9.51
C THR A 52 6.03 12.50 8.86
N ALA A 53 6.69 13.65 8.64
CA ALA A 53 6.06 14.79 7.97
C ALA A 53 5.68 14.44 6.52
N ALA A 54 6.51 13.66 5.83
CA ALA A 54 6.21 13.17 4.49
C ALA A 54 5.00 12.23 4.46
N ALA A 55 4.84 11.37 5.47
CA ALA A 55 3.69 10.49 5.63
C ALA A 55 2.40 11.28 5.84
N TYR A 56 2.39 12.22 6.79
CA TYR A 56 1.20 13.05 7.02
C TYR A 56 0.83 13.91 5.81
N ARG A 57 1.81 14.47 5.09
CA ARG A 57 1.54 15.21 3.84
C ARG A 57 0.99 14.31 2.73
N PHE A 58 1.32 13.02 2.73
CA PHE A 58 0.74 12.06 1.79
C PHE A 58 -0.71 11.77 2.13
N PHE A 59 -1.02 11.54 3.41
CA PHE A 59 -2.41 11.30 3.84
C PHE A 59 -3.29 12.55 3.80
N ALA A 60 -2.71 13.74 3.82
CA ALA A 60 -3.41 15.01 3.68
C ALA A 60 -3.49 15.52 2.22
N GLN A 61 -3.39 14.64 1.22
CA GLN A 61 -3.57 15.04 -0.18
C GLN A 61 -5.05 15.24 -0.49
N ASP A 62 -5.49 16.50 -0.65
CA ASP A 62 -6.90 16.83 -0.97
C ASP A 62 -7.36 16.37 -2.37
N LYS A 63 -6.42 15.93 -3.21
CA LYS A 63 -6.68 15.51 -4.60
C LYS A 63 -6.69 14.00 -4.79
N LEU A 64 -6.41 13.24 -3.73
CA LEU A 64 -6.40 11.79 -3.74
C LEU A 64 -7.48 11.28 -2.82
N GLU A 65 -8.28 10.36 -3.31
CA GLU A 65 -9.16 9.56 -2.48
C GLU A 65 -8.38 8.34 -1.96
N TRP A 66 -8.76 7.83 -0.79
CA TRP A 66 -8.12 6.63 -0.24
C TRP A 66 -8.28 5.42 -1.19
N THR A 67 -9.33 5.41 -2.01
CA THR A 67 -9.57 4.42 -3.04
C THR A 67 -8.50 4.43 -4.13
N ASP A 68 -7.92 5.58 -4.46
CA ASP A 68 -6.84 5.67 -5.47
C ASP A 68 -5.59 4.90 -5.03
N VAL A 69 -5.34 4.84 -3.72
CA VAL A 69 -4.24 4.06 -3.12
C VAL A 69 -4.59 2.57 -3.05
N MET A 70 -5.86 2.24 -2.80
CA MET A 70 -6.32 0.84 -2.65
C MET A 70 -6.60 0.13 -3.97
N GLU A 71 -6.94 0.85 -5.03
CA GLU A 71 -7.22 0.31 -6.36
C GLU A 71 -6.18 -0.71 -6.85
N PRO A 72 -4.87 -0.39 -6.89
CA PRO A 72 -3.86 -1.36 -7.32
C PRO A 72 -3.81 -2.62 -6.44
N HIS A 73 -4.09 -2.51 -5.13
CA HIS A 73 -4.15 -3.66 -4.24
C HIS A 73 -5.34 -4.58 -4.54
N TRP A 74 -6.50 -4.01 -4.86
CA TRP A 74 -7.65 -4.79 -5.31
C TRP A 74 -7.38 -5.47 -6.65
N GLN A 75 -6.75 -4.77 -7.60
CA GLN A 75 -6.36 -5.37 -8.88
C GLN A 75 -5.37 -6.52 -8.68
N CYS A 76 -4.35 -6.35 -7.83
CA CYS A 76 -3.40 -7.43 -7.50
C CYS A 76 -4.10 -8.62 -6.82
N SER A 77 -5.07 -8.35 -5.93
CA SER A 77 -5.89 -9.40 -5.31
C SER A 77 -6.73 -10.14 -6.33
N ALA A 78 -7.39 -9.42 -7.24
CA ALA A 78 -8.15 -10.01 -8.33
C ALA A 78 -7.27 -10.83 -9.28
N GLU A 79 -6.06 -10.37 -9.61
CA GLU A 79 -5.08 -11.13 -10.40
C GLU A 79 -4.72 -12.46 -9.74
N ARG A 80 -4.45 -12.44 -8.42
CA ARG A 80 -4.18 -13.67 -7.66
C ARG A 80 -5.38 -14.61 -7.62
N MET A 81 -6.60 -14.07 -7.54
CA MET A 81 -7.84 -14.86 -7.53
C MET A 81 -8.08 -15.62 -8.84
N ARG A 82 -7.61 -15.11 -9.99
CA ARG A 82 -7.89 -15.71 -11.31
C ARG A 82 -7.33 -17.12 -11.49
N VAL A 83 -6.32 -17.51 -10.71
CA VAL A 83 -5.72 -18.86 -10.77
C VAL A 83 -6.31 -19.82 -9.73
N CYS A 84 -7.27 -19.37 -8.92
CA CYS A 84 -7.95 -20.18 -7.93
C CYS A 84 -9.26 -20.74 -8.51
N ASP A 85 -9.49 -22.05 -8.36
CA ASP A 85 -10.74 -22.69 -8.81
C ASP A 85 -11.96 -22.23 -8.00
N MET A 86 -11.74 -21.80 -6.75
CA MET A 86 -12.76 -21.31 -5.83
C MET A 86 -12.16 -20.23 -4.94
N VAL A 87 -12.91 -19.16 -4.70
CA VAL A 87 -12.54 -18.08 -3.77
C VAL A 87 -13.66 -17.88 -2.75
N LEU A 88 -13.28 -17.79 -1.47
CA LEU A 88 -14.18 -17.46 -0.37
C LEU A 88 -14.14 -15.95 -0.11
N CYS A 89 -15.21 -15.25 -0.46
CA CYS A 89 -15.37 -13.83 -0.11
C CYS A 89 -16.03 -13.72 1.26
N LEU A 90 -15.28 -13.22 2.24
CA LEU A 90 -15.79 -12.95 3.57
C LEU A 90 -16.31 -11.51 3.61
N ASP A 91 -17.56 -11.34 4.03
CA ASP A 91 -18.14 -10.04 4.33
C ASP A 91 -18.70 -10.09 5.76
N VAL A 92 -18.29 -9.13 6.58
CA VAL A 92 -18.85 -8.95 7.93
C VAL A 92 -19.87 -7.84 7.79
N GLY A 93 -21.08 -8.20 7.37
CA GLY A 93 -22.10 -7.25 6.93
C GLY A 93 -22.40 -6.11 7.92
N ALA A 94 -22.69 -4.95 7.31
CA ALA A 94 -23.31 -3.69 7.77
C ALA A 94 -23.38 -3.39 9.29
#